data_AF-A9VVG5-F1
#
_entry.id   AF-A9VVG5-F1
#
_cell.length_a   1.000
_cell.length_b   1.000
_cell.length_c   1.000
_cell.angle_alpha   90.00
_cell.angle_beta   90.00
_cell.angle_gamma   90.00
#
_symmetry.space_group_name_H-M   'P 1'
#
loop_
_entity.id
_entity.type
_entity.pdbx_description
1 polymer ?
#
loop_
_entity_poly.entity_id
_entity_poly.type
_entity_poly.pdbx_seq_one_letter_code
_entity_poly.pdbx_strand_id
1 'polypeptide(L)'
;MKQTIFIAVDKESGKLIMGARGQMAFDNSATLSRSLGQAGNLKGTYDVHEINPLRLIPQGKFEINILEGKNWNGESRIEFDSPAGSFSCGSLSECPEDATLERDLSFVHDIDSMMRKAHEAGIRGDAFVVNYEDEDEEE
;
A
#
# COMPACT_ATOMS: atom_id res chain seq x y z
N MET A 1 17.53 10.42 6.75
CA MET A 1 18.23 9.52 7.70
C MET A 1 17.62 8.12 7.57
N LYS A 2 18.42 7.06 7.39
CA LYS A 2 17.92 5.68 7.53
C LYS A 2 17.89 5.37 9.02
N GLN A 3 16.73 5.52 9.65
CA GLN A 3 16.54 4.99 10.99
C GLN A 3 16.27 3.50 10.84
N THR A 4 16.95 2.68 11.63
CA THR A 4 16.75 1.24 11.68
C THR A 4 16.53 0.88 13.14
N ILE A 5 15.54 0.03 13.41
CA ILE A 5 15.32 -0.56 14.72
C ILE A 5 15.54 -2.06 14.64
N PHE A 6 16.06 -2.62 15.72
CA PHE A 6 16.29 -4.05 15.89
C PHE A 6 15.32 -4.55 16.96
N ILE A 7 14.61 -5.62 16.64
CA ILE A 7 13.74 -6.35 17.58
C ILE A 7 14.19 -7.82 17.64
N ALA A 8 13.83 -8.50 18.73
CA ALA A 8 14.01 -9.94 18.83
C ALA A 8 12.67 -10.65 18.95
N VAL A 9 12.54 -11.75 18.21
CA VAL A 9 11.34 -12.58 18.16
C VAL A 9 11.73 -14.00 18.56
N ASP A 10 10.97 -14.58 19.48
CA ASP A 10 11.14 -15.95 19.91
C ASP A 10 10.79 -16.92 18.79
N LYS A 11 11.65 -17.91 18.54
CA LYS A 11 11.49 -18.83 17.40
C LYS A 11 10.31 -19.77 17.53
N GLU A 12 9.97 -20.16 18.76
CA GLU A 12 8.91 -21.14 19.01
C GLU A 12 7.54 -20.45 19.04
N SER A 13 7.42 -19.36 19.78
CA SER A 13 6.15 -18.67 20.00
C SER A 13 5.87 -17.55 19.00
N GLY A 14 6.86 -17.08 18.26
CA GLY A 14 6.74 -15.94 17.35
C GLY A 14 6.48 -14.60 18.06
N LYS A 15 6.66 -14.54 19.39
CA LYS A 15 6.38 -13.34 20.18
C LYS A 15 7.62 -12.46 20.32
N LEU A 16 7.39 -11.16 20.47
CA LEU A 16 8.44 -10.19 20.82
C LEU A 16 9.06 -10.53 22.17
N ILE A 17 10.38 -10.49 22.22
CA ILE A 17 11.15 -10.72 23.43
C ILE A 17 11.53 -9.38 24.06
N MET A 18 11.35 -9.28 25.37
CA MET A 18 11.84 -8.15 26.16
C MET A 18 13.29 -8.38 26.58
N GLY A 19 14.12 -7.38 26.31
CA GLY A 19 15.43 -7.24 26.92
C GLY A 19 15.36 -6.63 28.32
N ALA A 20 16.53 -6.31 28.87
CA ALA A 20 16.66 -5.67 30.17
C ALA A 20 15.81 -4.40 30.26
N ARG A 21 15.22 -4.17 31.44
CA ARG A 21 14.32 -3.03 31.72
C ARG A 21 13.05 -3.00 30.86
N GLY A 22 12.64 -4.13 30.27
CA GLY A 22 11.42 -4.23 29.47
C GLY A 22 11.54 -3.63 28.06
N GLN A 23 12.76 -3.34 27.59
CA GLN A 23 12.99 -2.79 26.25
C GLN A 23 12.78 -3.87 25.18
N MET A 24 11.97 -3.58 24.14
CA MET A 24 11.70 -4.52 23.03
C MET A 24 12.31 -4.09 21.70
N ALA A 25 12.70 -2.81 21.58
CA ALA A 25 13.27 -2.25 20.36
C ALA A 25 14.57 -1.50 20.68
N PHE A 26 15.54 -1.62 19.79
CA PHE A 26 16.89 -1.10 19.97
C PHE A 26 17.37 -0.41 18.70
N ASP A 27 18.21 0.60 18.83
CA ASP A 27 18.85 1.32 17.74
C ASP A 27 20.07 0.58 17.14
N ASN A 28 20.58 -0.43 17.87
CA ASN A 28 21.78 -1.18 17.51
C ASN A 28 21.66 -2.65 17.94
N SER A 29 22.07 -3.56 17.05
CA SER A 29 22.10 -5.02 17.28
C SER A 29 23.02 -5.45 18.43
N ALA A 30 24.10 -4.72 18.69
CA ALA A 30 25.00 -5.01 19.81
C ALA A 30 24.35 -4.69 21.16
N THR A 31 23.61 -3.57 21.23
CA THR A 31 22.84 -3.17 22.42
C THR A 31 21.73 -4.16 22.70
N LEU A 32 20.99 -4.56 21.66
CA LEU A 32 19.98 -5.62 21.73
C LEU A 32 20.57 -6.91 22.30
N SER A 33 21.67 -7.40 21.72
CA SER A 33 22.29 -8.66 22.13
C SER A 33 22.71 -8.66 23.61
N ARG A 34 23.26 -7.54 24.08
CA ARG A 34 23.64 -7.36 25.49
C ARG A 34 22.41 -7.32 26.39
N SER A 35 21.38 -6.57 25.99
CA SER A 35 20.14 -6.41 26.75
C SER A 35 19.37 -7.74 26.88
N LEU A 36 19.32 -8.54 25.81
CA LEU A 36 18.70 -9.86 25.84
C LEU A 36 19.45 -10.86 26.72
N GLY A 37 20.78 -10.86 26.65
CA GLY A 37 21.60 -11.70 27.53
C GLY A 37 21.43 -11.33 29.01
N GLN A 38 21.33 -10.03 29.33
CA GLN A 38 21.04 -9.57 30.69
C GLN A 38 19.64 -9.96 31.18
N ALA A 39 18.67 -10.08 30.26
CA ALA A 39 17.32 -10.55 30.56
C ALA A 39 17.20 -12.10 30.61
N GLY A 40 18.30 -12.82 30.43
CA GLY A 40 18.32 -14.29 30.50
C GLY A 40 17.92 -15.01 29.20
N ASN A 41 17.76 -14.28 28.10
CA ASN A 41 17.46 -14.90 26.79
C ASN A 41 18.73 -15.50 26.18
N LEU A 42 18.68 -16.78 25.83
CA LEU A 42 19.82 -17.50 25.28
C LEU A 42 19.97 -17.24 23.77
N LYS A 43 21.22 -17.08 23.31
CA LYS A 43 21.49 -16.99 21.86
C LYS A 43 21.01 -18.27 21.17
N GLY A 44 20.32 -18.11 20.05
CA GLY A 44 19.81 -19.22 19.25
C GLY A 44 18.34 -19.54 19.47
N THR A 45 17.73 -19.11 20.58
CA THR A 45 16.28 -19.28 20.86
C THR A 45 15.42 -18.21 20.19
N TYR A 46 16.05 -17.16 19.66
CA TYR A 46 15.38 -16.03 19.04
C TYR A 46 16.06 -15.63 17.73
N ASP A 47 15.28 -14.97 16.87
CA ASP A 47 15.76 -14.29 15.67
C ASP A 47 15.77 -12.77 15.88
N VAL A 48 16.76 -12.11 15.29
CA VAL A 48 16.86 -10.65 15.31
C VAL A 48 16.39 -10.12 13.97
N HIS A 49 15.35 -9.29 14.00
CA HIS A 49 14.82 -8.66 12.80
C HIS A 49 15.25 -7.20 12.74
N GLU A 50 15.74 -6.81 11.58
CA GLU A 50 16.03 -5.43 11.22
C GLU A 50 14.80 -4.82 10.57
N ILE A 51 14.27 -3.75 11.19
CA ILE A 51 13.08 -3.08 10.72
C ILE A 51 13.43 -1.62 10.41
N ASN A 52 13.01 -1.17 9.23
CA ASN A 52 12.96 0.26 8.94
C ASN A 52 11.61 0.80 9.43
N PRO A 53 11.56 1.58 10.53
CA PRO A 53 10.32 2.12 11.08
C PRO A 53 9.59 3.04 10.08
N LEU A 54 10.28 3.64 9.10
CA LEU A 54 9.62 4.43 8.06
C LEU A 54 8.75 3.59 7.12
N ARG A 55 8.90 2.25 7.11
CA ARG A 55 7.98 1.35 6.40
C ARG A 55 6.71 1.05 7.20
N LEU A 56 6.72 1.32 8.51
CA LEU A 56 5.58 1.11 9.40
C LEU A 56 4.75 2.38 9.61
N ILE A 57 5.34 3.55 9.33
CA ILE A 57 4.72 4.85 9.50
C ILE A 57 4.35 5.37 8.11
N PRO A 58 3.10 5.75 7.84
CA PRO A 58 2.70 6.39 6.59
C PRO A 58 3.64 7.53 6.22
N GLN A 59 4.29 7.43 5.06
CA GLN A 59 5.25 8.44 4.60
C GLN A 59 4.59 9.46 3.66
N GLY A 60 3.40 9.16 3.14
CA GLY A 60 2.60 10.06 2.33
C GLY A 60 1.20 9.54 2.07
N LYS A 61 0.58 10.09 1.03
CA LYS A 61 -0.70 9.62 0.49
C LYS A 61 -0.46 8.99 -0.88
N PHE A 62 -1.05 7.83 -1.11
CA PHE A 62 -1.24 7.28 -2.45
C PHE A 62 -2.63 7.72 -2.89
N GLU A 63 -2.70 8.86 -3.58
CA GLU A 63 -3.95 9.43 -4.08
C GLU A 63 -4.23 8.85 -5.48
N ILE A 64 -5.43 8.33 -5.68
CA ILE A 64 -5.97 7.96 -6.98
C ILE A 64 -7.12 8.91 -7.28
N ASN A 65 -7.11 9.49 -8.47
CA ASN A 65 -8.23 10.29 -8.95
C ASN A 65 -8.97 9.47 -10.02
N ILE A 66 -10.28 9.35 -9.84
CA ILE A 66 -11.18 8.70 -10.78
C ILE A 66 -12.09 9.80 -11.32
N LEU A 67 -11.97 10.05 -12.62
CA LEU A 67 -12.78 11.03 -13.33
C LEU A 67 -13.80 10.27 -14.17
N GLU A 68 -15.08 10.43 -13.84
CA GLU A 68 -16.18 9.92 -14.66
C GLU A 68 -16.78 11.08 -15.45
N GLY A 69 -17.01 10.87 -16.75
CA GLY A 69 -17.49 11.94 -17.62
C GLY A 69 -17.86 11.47 -19.02
N LYS A 70 -18.00 12.44 -19.93
CA LYS A 70 -18.30 12.18 -21.35
C LYS A 70 -17.18 12.71 -22.24
N ASN A 71 -16.84 11.96 -23.28
CA ASN A 71 -15.92 12.43 -24.31
C ASN A 71 -16.57 13.53 -25.19
N TRP A 72 -15.80 14.09 -26.12
CA TRP A 72 -16.26 15.10 -27.09
C TRP A 72 -17.40 14.63 -28.01
N ASN A 73 -17.70 13.33 -28.05
CA ASN A 73 -18.83 12.72 -28.76
C ASN A 73 -20.05 12.45 -27.85
N GLY A 74 -20.00 12.84 -26.56
CA GLY A 74 -21.07 12.61 -25.59
C GLY A 74 -21.13 11.17 -25.07
N GLU A 75 -20.07 10.39 -25.25
CA GLU A 75 -20.01 8.99 -24.81
C GLU A 75 -19.29 8.84 -23.48
N SER A 76 -19.75 7.90 -22.66
CA SER A 76 -19.17 7.62 -21.35
C SER A 76 -17.67 7.31 -21.44
N ARG A 77 -16.92 7.94 -20.55
CA ARG A 77 -15.48 7.79 -20.38
C ARG A 77 -15.15 7.78 -18.89
N ILE A 78 -14.16 6.99 -18.52
CA ILE A 78 -13.58 6.96 -17.18
C ILE A 78 -12.07 7.11 -17.32
N GLU A 79 -11.49 8.08 -16.62
CA GLU A 79 -10.04 8.24 -16.50
C GLU A 79 -9.58 7.87 -15.09
N PHE A 80 -8.46 7.16 -15.03
CA PHE A 80 -7.78 6.84 -13.79
C PHE A 80 -6.40 7.49 -13.80
N ASP A 81 -6.14 8.34 -12.82
CA ASP A 81 -4.83 8.92 -12.59
C ASP A 81 -4.22 8.40 -11.28
N SER A 82 -2.99 7.94 -11.35
CA SER A 82 -2.23 7.45 -10.20
C SER A 82 -0.75 7.81 -10.31
N PRO A 83 -0.01 7.88 -9.19
CA PRO A 83 1.43 8.16 -9.20
C PRO A 83 2.28 7.17 -10.01
N ALA A 84 1.75 5.97 -10.30
CA ALA A 84 2.44 4.91 -11.05
C ALA A 84 2.11 4.88 -12.54
N GLY A 85 1.19 5.75 -13.00
CA GLY A 85 0.70 5.80 -14.36
C GLY A 85 -0.82 5.99 -14.41
N SER A 86 -1.29 6.47 -15.55
CA SER A 86 -2.70 6.73 -15.83
C SER A 86 -3.20 5.87 -16.99
N PHE A 87 -4.49 5.60 -17.01
CA PHE A 87 -5.15 4.98 -18.14
C PHE A 87 -6.58 5.51 -18.29
N SER A 88 -7.10 5.44 -19.52
CA SER A 88 -8.44 5.89 -19.87
C SER A 88 -9.21 4.72 -20.47
N CYS A 89 -10.44 4.54 -20.01
CA CYS A 89 -11.41 3.62 -20.59
C CYS A 89 -12.56 4.43 -21.17
N GLY A 90 -13.04 4.06 -22.34
CA GLY A 90 -14.13 4.75 -23.01
C GLY A 90 -14.70 3.93 -24.15
N SER A 91 -15.75 4.45 -24.77
CA SER A 91 -16.39 3.86 -25.95
C SER A 91 -15.38 3.63 -27.08
N LEU A 92 -15.47 2.48 -27.74
CA LEU A 92 -14.70 2.13 -28.96
C LEU A 92 -15.48 2.43 -30.25
N SER A 93 -16.58 3.18 -30.16
CA SER A 93 -17.42 3.56 -31.31
C SER A 93 -16.65 4.28 -32.43
N GLU A 94 -15.51 4.89 -32.09
CA GLU A 94 -14.59 5.53 -33.04
C GLU A 94 -13.91 4.51 -33.98
N CYS A 95 -13.89 3.21 -33.63
CA CYS A 95 -13.36 2.14 -34.46
C CYS A 95 -14.51 1.36 -35.11
N PRO A 96 -14.77 1.54 -36.43
CA PRO A 96 -15.93 0.95 -37.11
C PRO A 96 -15.92 -0.58 -37.13
N GLU A 97 -14.78 -1.21 -36.86
CA GLU A 97 -14.61 -2.66 -36.76
C GLU A 97 -14.97 -3.22 -35.37
N ASP A 98 -15.01 -2.37 -34.34
CA ASP A 98 -15.33 -2.73 -32.94
C ASP A 98 -16.68 -2.17 -32.45
N ALA A 99 -17.33 -1.30 -33.22
CA ALA A 99 -18.61 -0.64 -32.88
C ALA A 99 -19.81 -1.59 -32.67
N THR A 100 -19.66 -2.89 -32.98
CA THR A 100 -20.69 -3.92 -32.74
C THR A 100 -20.46 -4.76 -31.48
N LEU A 101 -19.39 -4.50 -30.74
CA LEU A 101 -19.07 -5.22 -29.50
C LEU A 101 -19.52 -4.38 -28.30
N GLU A 102 -20.73 -4.64 -27.80
CA GLU A 102 -21.11 -4.25 -26.44
C GLU A 102 -20.17 -4.95 -25.46
N ARG A 103 -19.26 -4.20 -24.85
CA ARG A 103 -18.40 -4.71 -23.78
C ARG A 103 -18.99 -4.32 -22.45
N ASP A 104 -19.11 -5.30 -21.57
CA ASP A 104 -19.41 -5.07 -20.16
C ASP A 104 -18.22 -4.37 -19.50
N LEU A 105 -18.31 -3.04 -19.38
CA LEU A 105 -17.33 -2.20 -18.68
C LEU A 105 -17.59 -2.13 -17.17
N SER A 106 -18.48 -2.96 -16.61
CA SER A 106 -18.75 -2.98 -15.16
C SER A 106 -17.49 -3.23 -14.32
N PHE A 107 -16.51 -3.94 -14.87
CA PHE A 107 -15.22 -4.18 -14.20
C PHE A 107 -14.48 -2.87 -13.85
N VAL A 108 -14.76 -1.77 -14.55
CA VAL A 108 -14.14 -0.47 -14.30
C VAL A 108 -14.52 0.06 -12.91
N HIS A 109 -15.72 -0.24 -12.43
CA HIS A 109 -16.16 0.11 -11.07
C HIS A 109 -15.53 -0.77 -9.98
N ASP A 110 -14.87 -1.88 -10.34
CA ASP A 110 -14.14 -2.74 -9.40
C ASP A 110 -12.65 -2.38 -9.30
N ILE A 111 -12.14 -1.50 -10.17
CA ILE A 111 -10.71 -1.16 -10.26
C ILE A 111 -10.20 -0.53 -8.96
N ASP A 112 -10.97 0.36 -8.34
CA ASP A 112 -10.60 1.02 -7.09
C ASP A 112 -10.38 -0.02 -5.96
N SER A 113 -11.28 -1.00 -5.88
CA SER A 113 -11.25 -2.12 -4.93
C SER A 113 -10.05 -3.03 -5.18
N MET A 114 -9.73 -3.29 -6.45
CA MET A 114 -8.53 -4.04 -6.84
C MET A 114 -7.25 -3.29 -6.47
N MET A 115 -7.19 -1.97 -6.70
CA MET A 115 -6.04 -1.13 -6.36
C MET A 115 -5.87 -0.99 -4.84
N ARG A 116 -6.97 -0.87 -4.09
CA ARG A 116 -6.95 -0.87 -2.61
C ARG A 116 -6.37 -2.17 -2.07
N LYS A 117 -6.83 -3.32 -2.57
CA LYS A 117 -6.31 -4.64 -2.17
C LYS A 117 -4.83 -4.81 -2.52
N ALA A 118 -4.41 -4.33 -3.69
CA ALA A 118 -3.00 -4.34 -4.09
C ALA A 118 -2.13 -3.46 -3.18
N HIS A 119 -2.64 -2.28 -2.79
CA HIS A 119 -2.00 -1.38 -1.85
C HIS A 119 -1.91 -1.98 -0.44
N GLU A 120 -2.99 -2.60 0.07
CA GLU A 120 -3.00 -3.29 1.37
C GLU A 120 -2.06 -4.51 1.40
N ALA A 121 -1.98 -5.26 0.31
CA ALA A 121 -1.05 -6.39 0.16
C ALA A 121 0.42 -5.94 0.08
N GLY A 122 0.68 -4.77 -0.51
CA GLY A 122 1.99 -4.14 -0.59
C GLY A 122 2.25 -3.21 0.59
N ILE A 123 2.45 -3.77 1.81
CA ILE A 123 2.70 -3.04 3.06
C ILE A 123 3.76 -1.93 2.88
N ARG A 124 3.32 -0.72 2.52
CA ARG A 124 4.16 0.46 2.35
C ARG A 124 3.78 1.61 3.28
N GLY A 125 2.77 1.40 4.12
CA GLY A 125 2.35 2.34 5.16
C GLY A 125 1.61 3.57 4.64
N ASP A 126 1.64 3.89 3.35
CA ASP A 126 0.99 5.08 2.80
C ASP A 126 -0.54 5.07 2.99
N ALA A 127 -1.16 6.25 3.11
CA ALA A 127 -2.61 6.35 3.18
C ALA A 127 -3.20 6.24 1.76
N PHE A 128 -4.03 5.21 1.51
CA PHE A 128 -4.75 5.07 0.25
C PHE A 128 -5.95 6.01 0.24
N VAL A 129 -5.93 7.01 -0.64
CA VAL A 129 -6.98 8.02 -0.78
C VAL A 129 -7.55 7.90 -2.19
N VAL A 130 -8.86 7.82 -2.30
CA VAL A 130 -9.56 7.81 -3.59
C VAL A 130 -10.40 9.08 -3.64
N ASN A 131 -10.17 9.90 -4.66
CA ASN A 131 -11.01 11.04 -4.97
C ASN A 131 -11.82 10.68 -6.21
N TYR A 132 -13.14 10.80 -6.10
CA TYR A 132 -14.05 10.71 -7.23
C TYR A 132 -14.41 12.14 -7.64
N GLU A 133 -14.19 12.47 -8.90
CA GLU A 133 -14.64 13.72 -9.53
C GLU A 133 -15.59 13.34 -10.67
N ASP A 134 -16.81 13.86 -10.62
CA ASP A 134 -17.83 13.70 -11.67
C ASP A 134 -17.80 14.97 -12.54
N GLU A 135 -17.37 14.87 -13.80
CA GLU A 135 -17.26 16.03 -14.71
C GLU A 135 -18.63 16.62 -15.06
N ASP A 136 -19.73 15.90 -14.85
CA ASP A 136 -21.10 16.33 -15.18
C ASP A 136 -21.82 17.10 -14.04
N GLU A 137 -21.16 17.34 -12.87
CA GLU A 137 -21.73 18.05 -11.71
C GLU A 137 -21.35 19.55 -11.58
N GLU A 138 -20.77 20.17 -12.61
CA GLU A 138 -20.67 21.65 -12.70
C GLU A 138 -21.87 22.23 -13.46
N GLU A 139 -22.81 22.86 -12.72
CA GLU A 139 -23.94 23.67 -13.24
C GLU A 139 -23.52 24.80 -14.19
#